data_AF-A0A7S3GGS5-F1
#
_entry.id   AF-A0A7S3GGS5-F1
#
_cell.length_a   1.000
_cell.length_b   1.000
_cell.length_c   1.000
_cell.angle_alpha   90.00
_cell.angle_beta   90.00
_cell.angle_gamma   90.00
#
_symmetry.space_group_name_H-M   'P 1'
#
loop_
_entity.id
_entity.type
_entity.pdbx_description
1 polymer ?
#
loop_
_entity_poly.entity_id
_entity_poly.type
_entity_poly.pdbx_seq_one_letter_code
_entity_poly.pdbx_strand_id
1 'polypeptide(L)'
;MSRIPSLNTRAALGEITHTFNTAREDVVKPSALTNRSNTARGLTSNLARRRAQKTILPSAQRRIDSELSLKNVDEAVTFIDDLNLANIPDIDSQDAHDPQVVFEYIDDIYKFLRKNELEKRFNHKYMKDQVDINERMRTILVDWLIDVHLKFKLLPETLFLTTNIIDRFLNHKQVARQKFQLVGVTAMLIASKYEEIYAPEVRDFVYITDRAYSKDEILKMERLILATLDFRLTVPTHYTFVKRFIKAAGVGSSSKVSSSTSKKMELLFCYILELAQPHTNYLKYLPSHIDAAALWLARKVLTGDSDWHQVLTKYTQYDDEQLMPCVRELAQLMRNASTAEQKAAYRKYSSARFGEVARLPVPSNL
;
A
#
# COMPACT_ATOMS: atom_id res chain seq x y z
N MET A 1 26.04 10.85 -18.82
CA MET A 1 24.62 11.28 -18.85
C MET A 1 23.78 10.14 -19.44
N SER A 2 23.32 9.21 -18.62
CA SER A 2 22.47 8.09 -19.06
C SER A 2 21.02 8.58 -19.21
N ARG A 3 20.48 8.50 -20.42
CA ARG A 3 19.08 8.84 -20.72
C ARG A 3 18.15 7.86 -19.98
N ILE A 4 17.31 8.40 -19.10
CA ILE A 4 16.16 7.69 -18.53
C ILE A 4 15.19 7.43 -19.70
N PRO A 5 14.65 6.22 -19.89
CA PRO A 5 13.66 5.97 -20.94
C PRO A 5 12.43 6.87 -20.74
N SER A 6 11.93 7.46 -21.82
CA SER A 6 10.67 8.20 -21.83
C SER A 6 9.52 7.26 -21.46
N LEU A 7 8.99 7.38 -20.24
CA LEU A 7 7.71 6.80 -19.87
C LEU A 7 6.63 7.37 -20.80
N ASN A 8 5.86 6.49 -21.45
CA ASN A 8 4.65 6.86 -22.17
C ASN A 8 3.77 7.69 -21.23
N THR A 9 3.59 8.97 -21.52
CA THR A 9 2.79 9.93 -20.73
C THR A 9 1.29 9.61 -20.73
N ARG A 10 0.86 8.49 -21.30
CA ARG A 10 -0.56 8.12 -21.42
C ARG A 10 -1.16 7.85 -20.04
N ALA A 11 -2.43 8.22 -19.88
CA ALA A 11 -3.23 7.87 -18.70
C ALA A 11 -3.11 6.36 -18.40
N ALA A 12 -2.84 6.00 -17.14
CA ALA A 12 -2.59 4.61 -16.72
C ALA A 12 -3.71 3.62 -17.10
N LEU A 13 -4.93 4.14 -17.35
CA LEU A 13 -6.11 3.37 -17.71
C LEU A 13 -6.48 3.46 -19.21
N GLY A 14 -5.77 4.26 -20.01
CA GLY A 14 -6.11 4.51 -21.41
C GLY A 14 -5.97 3.28 -22.33
N GLU A 15 -5.03 2.39 -22.04
CA GLU A 15 -4.85 1.13 -22.78
C GLU A 15 -5.95 0.09 -22.48
N ILE A 16 -6.54 0.15 -21.29
CA ILE A 16 -7.60 -0.76 -20.85
C ILE A 16 -8.89 -0.49 -21.65
N THR A 17 -9.21 0.77 -21.96
CA THR A 17 -10.38 1.11 -22.78
C THR A 17 -10.32 0.56 -24.20
N HIS A 18 -9.14 0.36 -24.78
CA HIS A 18 -8.99 -0.17 -26.13
C HIS A 18 -9.14 -1.69 -26.20
N THR A 19 -8.66 -2.43 -25.20
CA THR A 19 -8.76 -3.91 -25.16
C THR A 19 -10.19 -4.41 -24.90
N PHE A 20 -11.03 -3.62 -24.23
CA PHE A 20 -12.44 -3.99 -24.01
C PHE A 20 -13.34 -3.73 -25.23
N ASN A 21 -12.97 -2.81 -26.13
CA ASN A 21 -13.76 -2.54 -27.34
C ASN A 21 -13.56 -3.60 -28.43
N THR A 22 -12.39 -4.24 -28.48
CA THR A 22 -12.08 -5.31 -29.46
C THR A 22 -12.70 -6.66 -29.12
N ALA A 23 -13.24 -6.85 -27.91
CA ALA A 23 -13.84 -8.11 -27.46
C ALA A 23 -15.36 -8.18 -27.62
N ARG A 24 -15.99 -7.24 -28.34
CA ARG A 24 -17.45 -7.15 -28.52
C ARG A 24 -17.96 -7.33 -29.95
N GLU A 25 -17.10 -7.60 -30.92
CA GLU A 25 -17.51 -7.93 -32.29
C GLU A 25 -17.21 -9.40 -32.55
N ASP A 26 -18.18 -10.27 -32.24
CA ASP A 26 -18.40 -11.55 -32.92
C ASP A 26 -19.67 -12.20 -32.35
N VAL A 27 -20.83 -11.71 -32.78
CA VAL A 27 -22.10 -12.47 -32.70
C VAL A 27 -22.85 -12.35 -34.02
N VAL A 28 -23.05 -13.52 -34.60
CA VAL A 28 -23.69 -13.84 -35.88
C VAL A 28 -25.11 -13.25 -35.99
N LYS A 29 -25.43 -12.64 -37.14
CA LYS A 29 -26.78 -12.23 -37.55
C LYS A 29 -27.64 -13.42 -37.98
N PRO A 30 -28.95 -13.39 -37.72
CA PRO A 30 -29.92 -13.89 -38.69
C PRO A 30 -30.86 -12.79 -39.23
N SER A 31 -31.42 -13.12 -40.39
CA SER A 31 -32.12 -12.29 -41.38
C SER A 31 -33.56 -11.88 -41.05
N ALA A 32 -33.91 -10.71 -41.61
CA ALA A 32 -35.19 -10.11 -42.00
C ALA A 32 -36.55 -10.81 -41.71
N LEU A 33 -37.55 -10.01 -41.32
CA LEU A 33 -38.79 -9.74 -42.09
C LEU A 33 -39.76 -8.74 -41.39
N THR A 34 -40.08 -7.65 -42.12
CA THR A 34 -41.37 -6.93 -42.28
C THR A 34 -42.20 -6.34 -41.10
N ASN A 35 -42.36 -5.01 -41.16
CA ASN A 35 -43.61 -4.19 -41.16
C ASN A 35 -44.77 -4.47 -40.17
N ARG A 36 -45.08 -3.49 -39.28
CA ARG A 36 -46.25 -2.56 -39.37
C ARG A 36 -46.53 -1.83 -38.04
N SER A 37 -47.08 -0.63 -38.22
CA SER A 37 -47.69 0.35 -37.31
C SER A 37 -48.82 -0.16 -36.40
N ASN A 38 -48.95 0.38 -35.17
CA ASN A 38 -50.08 1.24 -34.71
C ASN A 38 -50.28 1.31 -33.16
N THR A 39 -50.51 2.56 -32.71
CA THR A 39 -51.47 3.05 -31.68
C THR A 39 -51.53 2.53 -30.23
N ALA A 40 -51.19 3.46 -29.31
CA ALA A 40 -52.03 4.14 -28.30
C ALA A 40 -52.72 3.40 -27.11
N ARG A 41 -52.73 4.15 -25.99
CA ARG A 41 -53.45 4.02 -24.69
C ARG A 41 -52.82 3.02 -23.71
N GLY A 42 -52.50 3.33 -22.45
CA GLY A 42 -52.92 4.38 -21.52
C GLY A 42 -53.29 3.70 -20.19
N LEU A 43 -52.93 4.30 -19.04
CA LEU A 43 -53.33 4.04 -17.62
C LEU A 43 -52.10 3.93 -16.69
N THR A 44 -51.67 5.04 -16.07
CA THR A 44 -52.04 5.58 -14.73
C THR A 44 -51.08 5.18 -13.60
N SER A 45 -50.48 6.23 -13.01
CA SER A 45 -50.09 6.41 -11.60
C SER A 45 -49.31 5.32 -10.87
N ASN A 46 -48.09 5.66 -10.43
CA ASN A 46 -47.79 5.73 -8.99
C ASN A 46 -46.48 6.47 -8.73
N LEU A 47 -46.62 7.72 -8.28
CA LEU A 47 -45.62 8.45 -7.50
C LEU A 47 -45.42 7.71 -6.17
N ALA A 48 -44.29 7.04 -6.02
CA ALA A 48 -43.82 6.57 -4.72
C ALA A 48 -42.37 7.02 -4.52
N ARG A 49 -42.21 8.04 -3.68
CA ARG A 49 -40.97 8.46 -3.01
C ARG A 49 -40.13 7.24 -2.62
N ARG A 50 -39.00 6.99 -3.28
CA ARG A 50 -37.92 6.16 -2.71
C ARG A 50 -36.90 7.08 -2.06
N ARG A 51 -37.09 7.22 -0.75
CA ARG A 51 -36.14 7.77 0.21
C ARG A 51 -34.82 7.00 0.06
N ALA A 52 -33.74 7.69 -0.26
CA ALA A 52 -32.39 7.12 -0.28
C ALA A 52 -32.04 6.58 1.12
N GLN A 53 -32.03 5.26 1.27
CA GLN A 53 -31.43 4.61 2.43
C GLN A 53 -29.91 4.76 2.32
N LYS A 54 -29.37 5.64 3.15
CA LYS A 54 -27.96 5.69 3.51
C LYS A 54 -27.64 4.37 4.22
N THR A 55 -27.12 3.37 3.51
CA THR A 55 -26.61 2.15 4.15
C THR A 55 -25.28 2.50 4.81
N ILE A 56 -25.37 3.04 6.02
CA ILE A 56 -24.26 3.13 6.95
C ILE A 56 -24.04 1.70 7.44
N LEU A 57 -22.88 1.09 7.17
CA LEU A 57 -22.52 -0.17 7.82
C LEU A 57 -22.70 -0.03 9.34
N PRO A 58 -23.37 -0.96 10.03
CA PRO A 58 -23.64 -0.82 11.46
C PRO A 58 -22.33 -0.64 12.24
N SER A 59 -22.26 0.42 13.03
CA SER A 59 -21.15 0.72 13.95
C SER A 59 -20.80 -0.45 14.88
N ALA A 60 -21.74 -1.36 15.12
CA ALA A 60 -21.55 -2.58 15.91
C ALA A 60 -20.58 -3.58 15.25
N GLN A 61 -20.64 -3.79 13.93
CA GLN A 61 -19.76 -4.77 13.28
C GLN A 61 -18.30 -4.30 13.27
N ARG A 62 -18.07 -3.00 13.06
CA ARG A 62 -16.73 -2.40 13.19
C ARG A 62 -16.19 -2.50 14.61
N ARG A 63 -17.06 -2.36 15.63
CA ARG A 63 -16.67 -2.52 17.04
C ARG A 63 -16.29 -3.96 17.36
N ILE A 64 -17.05 -4.94 16.87
CA ILE A 64 -16.77 -6.36 17.09
C ILE A 64 -15.45 -6.77 16.42
N ASP A 65 -15.22 -6.38 15.16
CA ASP A 65 -13.97 -6.67 14.46
C ASP A 65 -12.77 -5.96 15.12
N SER A 66 -12.97 -4.74 15.66
CA SER A 66 -11.94 -4.06 16.44
C SER A 66 -11.67 -4.73 17.79
N GLU A 67 -12.71 -5.22 18.50
CA GLU A 67 -12.56 -5.91 19.78
C GLU A 67 -11.88 -7.29 19.63
N LEU A 68 -12.21 -8.05 18.58
CA LEU A 68 -11.54 -9.31 18.25
C LEU A 68 -10.07 -9.07 17.85
N SER A 69 -9.79 -8.00 17.11
CA SER A 69 -8.41 -7.64 16.76
C SER A 69 -7.62 -7.13 17.96
N LEU A 70 -8.26 -6.44 18.90
CA LEU A 70 -7.64 -5.98 20.15
C LEU A 70 -7.35 -7.15 21.09
N LYS A 71 -8.27 -8.12 21.23
CA LYS A 71 -8.03 -9.33 22.03
C LYS A 71 -6.86 -10.17 21.54
N ASN A 72 -6.73 -10.35 20.23
CA ASN A 72 -5.59 -11.07 19.65
C ASN A 72 -4.25 -10.33 19.87
N VAL A 73 -4.31 -9.00 20.03
CA VAL A 73 -3.14 -8.18 20.34
C VAL A 73 -2.84 -8.20 21.83
N ASP A 74 -3.84 -8.12 22.70
CA ASP A 74 -3.66 -8.28 24.14
C ASP A 74 -3.06 -9.65 24.45
N GLU A 75 -3.51 -10.72 23.76
CA GLU A 75 -2.90 -12.05 23.84
C GLU A 75 -1.44 -12.06 23.36
N ALA A 76 -1.14 -11.40 22.23
CA ALA A 76 0.24 -11.27 21.73
C ALA A 76 1.13 -10.40 22.64
N VAL A 77 0.58 -9.38 23.30
CA VAL A 77 1.26 -8.51 24.27
C VAL A 77 1.53 -9.28 25.56
N THR A 78 0.56 -10.07 26.05
CA THR A 78 0.74 -10.95 27.23
C THR A 78 1.76 -12.05 26.98
N PHE A 79 1.85 -12.59 25.75
CA PHE A 79 2.86 -13.59 25.38
C PHE A 79 4.29 -13.02 25.45
N ILE A 80 4.48 -11.72 25.21
CA ILE A 80 5.79 -11.07 25.24
C ILE A 80 6.26 -10.82 26.67
N ASP A 81 5.36 -10.54 27.62
CA ASP A 81 5.70 -10.36 29.04
C ASP A 81 6.27 -11.64 29.69
N ASP A 82 5.94 -12.83 29.16
CA ASP A 82 6.45 -14.13 29.63
C ASP A 82 7.85 -14.50 29.08
N LEU A 83 8.36 -13.77 28.08
CA LEU A 83 9.76 -13.92 27.65
C LEU A 83 10.66 -13.24 28.69
N ASN A 84 11.76 -13.89 29.06
CA ASN A 84 12.73 -13.37 30.04
C ASN A 84 13.52 -12.17 29.44
N LEU A 85 12.83 -11.04 29.22
CA LEU A 85 13.24 -9.84 28.47
C LEU A 85 14.40 -9.05 29.11
N ALA A 86 14.79 -9.40 30.34
CA ALA A 86 15.76 -8.67 31.15
C ALA A 86 17.17 -8.61 30.55
N ASN A 87 17.53 -9.56 29.66
CA ASN A 87 18.85 -9.63 29.03
C ASN A 87 18.86 -9.25 27.54
N ILE A 88 17.77 -8.68 27.01
CA ILE A 88 17.71 -8.29 25.60
C ILE A 88 18.34 -6.90 25.42
N PRO A 89 19.37 -6.75 24.56
CA PRO A 89 20.01 -5.47 24.31
C PRO A 89 19.03 -4.35 23.98
N ASP A 90 19.32 -3.17 24.52
CA ASP A 90 18.68 -1.93 24.11
C ASP A 90 19.26 -1.51 22.75
N ILE A 91 18.45 -1.69 21.70
CA ILE A 91 18.83 -1.34 20.33
C ILE A 91 18.94 0.17 20.15
N ASP A 92 18.33 0.96 21.05
CA ASP A 92 18.19 2.39 20.94
C ASP A 92 19.27 3.18 21.70
N SER A 93 19.99 2.53 22.61
CA SER A 93 21.04 3.11 23.46
C SER A 93 22.10 3.96 22.75
N GLN A 94 22.47 3.64 21.50
CA GLN A 94 23.47 4.39 20.75
C GLN A 94 22.99 5.78 20.30
N ASP A 95 21.67 6.00 20.26
CA ASP A 95 21.06 7.24 19.79
C ASP A 95 20.71 8.19 20.93
N ALA A 96 21.07 7.85 22.18
CA ALA A 96 20.70 8.62 23.38
C ALA A 96 21.18 10.08 23.37
N HIS A 97 22.20 10.39 22.58
CA HIS A 97 22.75 11.75 22.44
C HIS A 97 22.32 12.46 21.15
N ASP A 98 21.53 11.82 20.28
CA ASP A 98 21.00 12.44 19.07
C ASP A 98 19.61 13.04 19.33
N PRO A 99 19.48 14.38 19.44
CA PRO A 99 18.20 15.01 19.67
C PRO A 99 17.19 14.81 18.52
N GLN A 100 17.63 14.43 17.32
CA GLN A 100 16.74 14.15 16.19
C GLN A 100 16.02 12.81 16.30
N VAL A 101 16.56 11.87 17.08
CA VAL A 101 15.98 10.52 17.26
C VAL A 101 14.95 10.48 18.38
N VAL A 102 14.87 11.54 19.20
CA VAL A 102 13.91 11.67 20.31
C VAL A 102 13.88 10.42 21.21
N PHE A 103 15.08 9.96 21.58
CA PHE A 103 15.33 8.70 22.32
C PHE A 103 14.40 8.51 23.53
N GLU A 104 14.18 9.56 24.32
CA GLU A 104 13.33 9.49 25.52
C GLU A 104 11.85 9.14 25.25
N TYR A 105 11.36 9.36 24.03
CA TYR A 105 9.98 9.07 23.62
C TYR A 105 9.84 7.83 22.74
N ILE A 106 10.94 7.13 22.41
CA ILE A 106 10.91 6.11 21.37
C ILE A 106 9.90 4.99 21.70
N ASP A 107 9.87 4.53 22.94
CA ASP A 107 8.93 3.48 23.33
C ASP A 107 7.47 3.96 23.30
N ASP A 108 7.20 5.19 23.71
CA ASP A 108 5.86 5.78 23.65
C ASP A 108 5.40 5.98 22.20
N ILE A 109 6.31 6.40 21.31
CA ILE A 109 6.05 6.54 19.87
C ILE A 109 5.66 5.18 19.30
N TYR A 110 6.43 4.12 19.53
CA TYR A 110 6.11 2.82 18.95
C TYR A 110 4.88 2.18 19.60
N LYS A 111 4.63 2.35 20.91
CA LYS A 111 3.36 1.96 21.54
C LYS A 111 2.17 2.69 20.89
N PHE A 112 2.31 3.99 20.63
CA PHE A 112 1.30 4.78 19.92
C PHE A 112 1.07 4.29 18.49
N LEU A 113 2.14 3.97 17.74
CA LEU A 113 2.03 3.46 16.37
C LEU A 113 1.31 2.10 16.33
N ARG A 114 1.63 1.19 17.25
CA ARG A 114 0.96 -0.12 17.40
C ARG A 114 -0.51 -0.01 17.76
N LYS A 115 -0.85 0.93 18.65
CA LYS A 115 -2.25 1.21 18.94
C LYS A 115 -2.97 1.78 17.72
N ASN A 116 -2.37 2.72 17.02
CA ASN A 116 -3.01 3.36 15.86
C ASN A 116 -3.18 2.43 14.67
N GLU A 117 -2.27 1.51 14.40
CA GLU A 117 -2.43 0.60 13.24
C GLU A 117 -3.69 -0.28 13.37
N LEU A 118 -4.11 -0.56 14.60
CA LEU A 118 -5.35 -1.25 14.91
C LEU A 118 -6.56 -0.32 14.80
N GLU A 119 -6.52 0.84 15.46
CA GLU A 119 -7.65 1.79 15.47
C GLU A 119 -7.96 2.38 14.10
N LYS A 120 -6.94 2.52 13.24
CA LYS A 120 -7.06 3.10 11.90
C LYS A 120 -7.29 2.03 10.82
N ARG A 121 -7.46 0.77 11.21
CA ARG A 121 -7.75 -0.33 10.30
C ARG A 121 -9.09 -0.09 9.58
N PHE A 122 -9.11 -0.39 8.29
CA PHE A 122 -10.30 -0.30 7.45
C PHE A 122 -10.63 -1.67 6.84
N ASN A 123 -11.79 -1.79 6.19
CA ASN A 123 -12.20 -3.04 5.57
C ASN A 123 -11.23 -3.37 4.42
N HIS A 124 -10.35 -4.36 4.62
CA HIS A 124 -9.38 -4.78 3.61
C HIS A 124 -10.04 -5.36 2.34
N LYS A 125 -11.34 -5.68 2.39
CA LYS A 125 -12.16 -6.16 1.25
C LYS A 125 -12.99 -5.05 0.61
N TYR A 126 -12.70 -3.76 0.90
CA TYR A 126 -13.48 -2.63 0.40
C TYR A 126 -13.68 -2.63 -1.13
N MET A 127 -12.76 -3.24 -1.88
CA MET A 127 -12.86 -3.31 -3.34
C MET A 127 -14.07 -4.12 -3.81
N LYS A 128 -14.59 -5.04 -2.99
CA LYS A 128 -15.84 -5.77 -3.26
C LYS A 128 -17.06 -4.87 -3.25
N ASP A 129 -16.98 -3.73 -2.55
CA ASP A 129 -18.07 -2.76 -2.45
C ASP A 129 -18.03 -1.74 -3.60
N GLN A 130 -16.94 -1.69 -4.40
CA GLN A 130 -16.82 -0.80 -5.55
C GLN A 130 -17.59 -1.33 -6.76
N VAL A 131 -18.36 -0.47 -7.42
CA VAL A 131 -19.21 -0.89 -8.56
C VAL A 131 -18.50 -0.82 -9.91
N ASP A 132 -17.60 0.15 -10.11
CA ASP A 132 -17.02 0.46 -11.43
C ASP A 132 -15.49 0.28 -11.52
N ILE A 133 -14.84 -0.02 -10.40
CA ILE A 133 -13.41 -0.33 -10.31
C ILE A 133 -13.19 -1.67 -9.61
N ASN A 134 -12.03 -2.28 -9.85
CA ASN A 134 -11.67 -3.58 -9.27
C ASN A 134 -10.19 -3.63 -8.85
N GLU A 135 -9.79 -4.75 -8.24
CA GLU A 135 -8.43 -4.95 -7.73
C GLU A 135 -7.36 -4.81 -8.82
N ARG A 136 -7.60 -5.33 -10.03
CA ARG A 136 -6.67 -5.20 -11.16
C ARG A 136 -6.42 -3.74 -11.53
N MET A 137 -7.48 -2.93 -11.60
CA MET A 137 -7.36 -1.50 -11.90
C MET A 137 -6.55 -0.78 -10.81
N ARG A 138 -6.69 -1.19 -9.55
CA ARG A 138 -5.86 -0.66 -8.45
C ARG A 138 -4.40 -1.06 -8.60
N THR A 139 -4.11 -2.32 -8.94
CA THR A 139 -2.74 -2.78 -9.20
C THR A 139 -2.09 -1.95 -10.31
N ILE A 140 -2.81 -1.68 -11.41
CA ILE A 140 -2.33 -0.84 -12.51
C ILE A 140 -2.09 0.61 -12.05
N LEU A 141 -3.02 1.18 -11.29
CA LEU A 141 -2.86 2.55 -10.77
C LEU A 141 -1.64 2.67 -9.84
N VAL A 142 -1.48 1.74 -8.90
CA VAL A 142 -0.38 1.79 -7.93
C VAL A 142 0.97 1.53 -8.63
N ASP A 143 1.05 0.59 -9.58
CA ASP A 143 2.26 0.38 -10.40
C ASP A 143 2.67 1.67 -11.12
N TRP A 144 1.72 2.35 -11.76
CA TRP A 144 1.98 3.64 -12.39
C TRP A 144 2.40 4.73 -11.39
N LEU A 145 1.80 4.77 -10.20
CA LEU A 145 2.20 5.72 -9.15
C LEU A 145 3.62 5.46 -8.64
N ILE A 146 4.13 4.22 -8.68
CA ILE A 146 5.54 3.93 -8.37
C ILE A 146 6.48 4.62 -9.39
N ASP A 147 6.11 4.61 -10.68
CA ASP A 147 6.88 5.32 -11.72
C ASP A 147 6.79 6.85 -11.54
N VAL A 148 5.62 7.39 -11.16
CA VAL A 148 5.46 8.83 -10.83
C VAL A 148 6.29 9.22 -9.62
N HIS A 149 6.25 8.42 -8.55
CA HIS A 149 7.05 8.58 -7.34
C HIS A 149 8.55 8.66 -7.67
N LEU A 150 9.04 7.74 -8.50
CA LEU A 150 10.43 7.70 -8.93
C LEU A 150 10.81 8.94 -9.76
N LYS A 151 9.91 9.41 -10.64
CA LYS A 151 10.13 10.59 -11.49
C LYS A 151 10.21 11.89 -10.68
N PHE A 152 9.33 12.04 -9.69
CA PHE A 152 9.35 13.18 -8.76
C PHE A 152 10.43 13.05 -7.67
N LYS A 153 11.06 11.88 -7.53
CA LYS A 153 12.12 11.60 -6.54
C LYS A 153 11.65 11.80 -5.10
N LEU A 154 10.41 11.42 -4.83
CA LEU A 154 9.76 11.56 -3.53
C LEU A 154 10.34 10.56 -2.52
N LEU A 155 10.16 10.85 -1.23
CA LEU A 155 10.46 9.96 -0.12
C LEU A 155 9.62 8.68 -0.20
N PRO A 156 10.12 7.52 0.28
CA PRO A 156 9.32 6.31 0.39
C PRO A 156 8.03 6.53 1.19
N GLU A 157 8.12 7.24 2.32
CA GLU A 157 7.01 7.61 3.19
C GLU A 157 5.82 8.18 2.38
N THR A 158 6.10 9.06 1.41
CA THR A 158 5.11 9.67 0.52
C THR A 158 4.35 8.63 -0.31
N LEU A 159 5.02 7.61 -0.85
CA LEU A 159 4.38 6.56 -1.66
C LEU A 159 3.47 5.66 -0.81
N PHE A 160 3.94 5.27 0.38
CA PHE A 160 3.16 4.44 1.29
C PHE A 160 1.95 5.19 1.86
N LEU A 161 2.10 6.48 2.16
CA LEU A 161 0.97 7.33 2.54
C LEU A 161 0.00 7.55 1.37
N THR A 162 0.50 7.71 0.14
CA THR A 162 -0.35 7.84 -1.06
C THR A 162 -1.33 6.69 -1.17
N THR A 163 -0.85 5.45 -1.08
CA THR A 163 -1.73 4.27 -1.24
C THR A 163 -2.66 4.08 -0.06
N ASN A 164 -2.21 4.38 1.16
CA ASN A 164 -3.07 4.41 2.34
C ASN A 164 -4.25 5.40 2.17
N ILE A 165 -3.98 6.60 1.65
CA ILE A 165 -5.00 7.61 1.34
C ILE A 165 -5.99 7.07 0.29
N ILE A 166 -5.49 6.45 -0.79
CA ILE A 166 -6.33 5.86 -1.83
C ILE A 166 -7.27 4.80 -1.22
N ASP A 167 -6.71 3.84 -0.48
CA ASP A 167 -7.47 2.72 0.06
C ASP A 167 -8.55 3.16 1.05
N ARG A 168 -8.20 4.06 1.98
CA ARG A 168 -9.17 4.61 2.94
C ARG A 168 -10.24 5.46 2.26
N PHE A 169 -9.87 6.22 1.22
CA PHE A 169 -10.85 6.99 0.45
C PHE A 169 -11.84 6.08 -0.27
N LEU A 170 -11.36 5.04 -0.95
CA LEU A 170 -12.18 4.04 -1.64
C LEU A 170 -13.04 3.21 -0.67
N ASN A 171 -12.59 3.02 0.57
CA ASN A 171 -13.40 2.40 1.62
C ASN A 171 -14.65 3.23 2.00
N HIS A 172 -14.71 4.51 1.64
CA HIS A 172 -15.82 5.40 1.95
C HIS A 172 -16.55 5.96 0.72
N LYS A 173 -15.94 5.92 -0.46
CA LYS A 173 -16.45 6.57 -1.68
C LYS A 173 -16.47 5.61 -2.86
N GLN A 174 -17.60 5.58 -3.55
CA GLN A 174 -17.70 5.00 -4.88
C GLN A 174 -16.98 5.91 -5.88
N VAL A 175 -16.12 5.31 -6.70
CA VAL A 175 -15.33 6.04 -7.69
C VAL A 175 -15.56 5.42 -9.07
N ALA A 176 -15.97 6.26 -10.02
CA ALA A 176 -16.05 5.87 -11.42
C ALA A 176 -14.64 5.69 -12.00
N ARG A 177 -14.46 4.72 -12.90
CA ARG A 177 -13.16 4.38 -13.49
C ARG A 177 -12.43 5.58 -14.09
N GLN A 178 -13.16 6.51 -14.71
CA GLN A 178 -12.59 7.69 -15.38
C GLN A 178 -12.00 8.70 -14.39
N LYS A 179 -12.41 8.66 -13.13
CA LYS A 179 -11.90 9.50 -12.05
C LYS A 179 -10.90 8.76 -11.15
N PHE A 180 -10.60 7.49 -11.42
CA PHE A 180 -9.74 6.71 -10.53
C PHE A 180 -8.28 7.17 -10.57
N GLN A 181 -7.74 7.48 -11.75
CA GLN A 181 -6.40 8.09 -11.85
C GLN A 181 -6.35 9.47 -11.17
N LEU A 182 -7.41 10.28 -11.29
CA LEU A 182 -7.52 11.57 -10.57
C LEU A 182 -7.40 11.38 -9.04
N VAL A 183 -8.06 10.37 -8.48
CA VAL A 183 -7.90 10.02 -7.05
C VAL A 183 -6.45 9.69 -6.74
N GLY A 184 -5.80 8.85 -7.55
CA GLY A 184 -4.40 8.44 -7.34
C GLY A 184 -3.41 9.61 -7.32
N VAL A 185 -3.44 10.48 -8.33
CA VAL A 185 -2.54 11.64 -8.38
C VAL A 185 -2.82 12.67 -7.30
N THR A 186 -4.09 12.83 -6.93
CA THR A 186 -4.47 13.76 -5.87
C THR A 186 -4.06 13.23 -4.50
N ALA A 187 -4.18 11.93 -4.26
CA ALA A 187 -3.66 11.29 -3.05
C ALA A 187 -2.14 11.48 -2.92
N MET A 188 -1.40 11.37 -4.03
CA MET A 188 0.04 11.62 -4.04
C MET A 188 0.37 13.09 -3.80
N LEU A 189 -0.40 14.03 -4.35
CA LEU A 189 -0.26 15.45 -4.03
C LEU A 189 -0.44 15.71 -2.53
N ILE A 190 -1.49 15.13 -1.91
CA ILE A 190 -1.75 15.25 -0.48
C ILE A 190 -0.59 14.66 0.34
N ALA A 191 -0.16 13.44 0.02
CA ALA A 191 0.96 12.79 0.70
C ALA A 191 2.25 13.61 0.55
N SER A 192 2.51 14.17 -0.64
CA SER A 192 3.70 14.99 -0.88
C SER A 192 3.68 16.26 -0.05
N LYS A 193 2.53 16.95 0.05
CA LYS A 193 2.37 18.12 0.93
C LYS A 193 2.56 17.79 2.41
N TYR A 194 2.37 16.53 2.79
CA TYR A 194 2.43 16.07 4.16
C TYR A 194 3.85 15.61 4.57
N GLU A 195 4.55 14.90 3.68
CA GLU A 195 5.85 14.27 3.97
C GLU A 195 7.06 15.02 3.39
N GLU A 196 6.90 15.75 2.29
CA GLU A 196 8.03 16.38 1.59
C GLU A 196 8.32 17.78 2.12
N ILE A 197 9.60 18.12 2.29
CA ILE A 197 10.04 19.51 2.53
C ILE A 197 9.65 20.40 1.34
N TYR A 198 9.81 19.88 0.13
CA TYR A 198 9.50 20.58 -1.13
C TYR A 198 8.58 19.72 -1.99
N ALA A 199 7.28 19.76 -1.68
CA ALA A 199 6.27 19.04 -2.43
C ALA A 199 6.14 19.55 -3.88
N PRO A 200 5.89 18.67 -4.88
CA PRO A 200 5.58 19.09 -6.24
C PRO A 200 4.32 19.96 -6.29
N GLU A 201 4.28 20.88 -7.24
CA GLU A 201 3.15 21.78 -7.39
C GLU A 201 1.99 21.11 -8.14
N VAL A 202 0.78 21.66 -8.02
CA VAL A 202 -0.40 21.13 -8.73
C VAL A 202 -0.18 21.07 -10.25
N ARG A 203 0.58 22.00 -10.83
CA ARG A 203 0.92 22.00 -12.25
C ARG A 203 1.74 20.77 -12.68
N ASP A 204 2.54 20.22 -11.78
CA ASP A 204 3.34 19.03 -12.05
C ASP A 204 2.44 17.79 -12.15
N PHE A 205 1.39 17.73 -11.32
CA PHE A 205 0.38 16.67 -11.38
C PHE A 205 -0.56 16.81 -12.60
N VAL A 206 -0.86 18.04 -13.03
CA VAL A 206 -1.53 18.27 -14.33
C VAL A 206 -0.64 17.79 -15.48
N TYR A 207 0.66 18.07 -15.43
CA TYR A 207 1.61 17.68 -16.47
C TYR A 207 1.80 16.16 -16.53
N ILE A 208 1.99 15.48 -15.40
CA ILE A 208 2.26 14.04 -15.38
C ILE A 208 1.08 13.18 -15.81
N THR A 209 -0.14 13.73 -15.73
CA THR A 209 -1.36 13.10 -16.24
C THR A 209 -1.64 13.43 -17.69
N ASP A 210 -0.66 14.02 -18.40
CA ASP A 210 -0.81 14.49 -19.79
C ASP A 210 -2.04 15.40 -19.97
N ARG A 211 -2.28 16.25 -18.96
CA ARG A 211 -3.41 17.18 -18.91
C ARG A 211 -4.78 16.50 -19.00
N ALA A 212 -4.87 15.21 -18.67
CA ALA A 212 -6.15 14.50 -18.56
C ALA A 212 -7.08 15.13 -17.51
N TYR A 213 -6.51 15.85 -16.54
CA TYR A 213 -7.24 16.57 -15.51
C TYR A 213 -6.74 18.01 -15.37
N SER A 214 -7.69 18.92 -15.17
CA SER A 214 -7.39 20.33 -14.90
C SER A 214 -6.92 20.56 -13.45
N LYS A 215 -6.26 21.70 -13.21
CA LYS A 215 -5.90 22.16 -11.86
C LYS A 215 -7.11 22.19 -10.93
N ASP A 216 -8.25 22.66 -11.41
CA ASP A 216 -9.48 22.77 -10.62
C ASP A 216 -10.07 21.41 -10.24
N GLU A 217 -9.96 20.41 -11.12
CA GLU A 217 -10.39 19.04 -10.82
C GLU A 217 -9.52 18.41 -9.72
N ILE A 218 -8.20 18.60 -9.78
CA ILE A 218 -7.28 18.12 -8.74
C ILE A 218 -7.59 18.80 -7.40
N LEU A 219 -7.77 20.12 -7.38
CA LEU A 219 -8.10 20.85 -6.14
C LEU A 219 -9.50 20.52 -5.58
N LYS A 220 -10.47 20.17 -6.44
CA LYS A 220 -11.78 19.67 -6.00
C LYS A 220 -11.66 18.27 -5.42
N MET A 221 -10.90 17.38 -6.06
CA MET A 221 -10.65 16.04 -5.54
C MET A 221 -9.87 16.09 -4.22
N GLU A 222 -8.92 17.01 -4.08
CA GLU A 222 -8.10 17.16 -2.86
C GLU A 222 -8.99 17.45 -1.65
N ARG A 223 -9.86 18.46 -1.79
CA ARG A 223 -10.85 18.80 -0.75
C ARG A 223 -11.78 17.64 -0.44
N LEU A 224 -12.21 16.90 -1.45
CA LEU A 224 -13.09 15.74 -1.26
C LEU A 224 -12.39 14.61 -0.50
N ILE A 225 -11.13 14.30 -0.83
CA ILE A 225 -10.34 13.27 -0.15
C ILE A 225 -10.12 13.68 1.31
N LEU A 226 -9.61 14.90 1.55
CA LEU A 226 -9.32 15.39 2.90
C LEU A 226 -10.57 15.42 3.78
N ALA A 227 -11.70 15.91 3.25
CA ALA A 227 -12.97 15.92 3.96
C ALA A 227 -13.52 14.51 4.23
N THR A 228 -13.29 13.55 3.32
CA THR A 228 -13.71 12.16 3.52
C THR A 228 -12.89 11.46 4.60
N LEU A 229 -11.62 11.82 4.73
CA LEU A 229 -10.70 11.23 5.71
C LEU A 229 -10.64 12.00 7.03
N ASP A 230 -11.50 13.01 7.21
CA ASP A 230 -11.50 13.92 8.37
C ASP A 230 -10.11 14.51 8.66
N PHE A 231 -9.33 14.79 7.61
CA PHE A 231 -7.93 15.26 7.70
C PHE A 231 -6.99 14.34 8.51
N ARG A 232 -7.36 13.08 8.75
CA ARG A 232 -6.55 12.11 9.50
C ARG A 232 -5.50 11.48 8.58
N LEU A 233 -4.36 12.15 8.41
CA LEU A 233 -3.26 11.71 7.55
C LEU A 233 -2.11 11.05 8.33
N THR A 234 -1.94 11.37 9.62
CA THR A 234 -0.97 10.71 10.49
C THR A 234 -1.44 9.29 10.82
N VAL A 235 -0.94 8.31 10.08
CA VAL A 235 -1.29 6.89 10.26
C VAL A 235 -0.06 6.01 10.02
N PRO A 236 0.03 4.85 10.68
CA PRO A 236 1.01 3.84 10.33
C PRO A 236 0.75 3.32 8.91
N THR A 237 1.80 3.22 8.11
CA THR A 237 1.81 2.64 6.76
C THR A 237 2.74 1.43 6.73
N HIS A 238 2.66 0.61 5.68
CA HIS A 238 3.52 -0.56 5.46
C HIS A 238 4.98 -0.16 5.13
N TYR A 239 5.58 0.69 5.96
CA TYR A 239 6.93 1.25 5.88
C TYR A 239 7.32 1.87 7.22
N THR A 240 6.34 2.23 8.05
CA THR A 240 6.53 2.94 9.32
C THR A 240 7.53 2.27 10.26
N PHE A 241 7.60 0.93 10.29
CA PHE A 241 8.44 0.21 11.25
C PHE A 241 9.82 -0.18 10.71
N VAL A 242 10.07 0.04 9.41
CA VAL A 242 11.30 -0.38 8.70
C VAL A 242 12.57 0.00 9.44
N LYS A 243 12.70 1.28 9.86
CA LYS A 243 13.93 1.79 10.47
C LYS A 243 14.25 1.07 11.79
N ARG A 244 13.28 0.92 12.70
CA ARG A 244 13.49 0.22 13.98
C ARG A 244 13.70 -1.28 13.77
N PHE A 245 13.00 -1.88 12.82
CA PHE A 245 13.13 -3.31 12.51
C PHE A 245 14.52 -3.65 11.96
N ILE A 246 15.05 -2.85 11.02
CA ILE A 246 16.42 -3.02 10.52
C ILE A 246 17.45 -2.81 11.64
N LYS A 247 17.22 -1.84 12.53
CA LYS A 247 18.08 -1.61 13.70
C LYS A 247 18.12 -2.84 14.62
N ALA A 248 16.95 -3.42 14.93
CA ALA A 248 16.85 -4.63 15.73
C ALA A 248 17.57 -5.83 15.10
N ALA A 249 17.47 -5.99 13.77
CA ALA A 249 18.18 -7.03 13.03
C ALA A 249 19.71 -6.90 13.11
N GLY A 250 20.23 -5.67 13.26
CA GLY A 250 21.67 -5.41 13.35
C GLY A 250 22.31 -5.83 14.67
N VAL A 251 21.53 -6.00 15.74
CA VAL A 251 22.05 -6.23 17.11
C VAL A 251 22.20 -7.71 17.46
N GLY A 252 21.43 -8.61 16.84
CA GLY A 252 21.49 -10.06 17.11
C GLY A 252 22.34 -10.88 16.15
N SER A 253 22.93 -10.26 15.12
CA SER A 253 23.79 -10.97 14.17
C SER A 253 25.18 -11.22 14.81
N SER A 254 25.61 -12.48 14.87
CA SER A 254 26.95 -12.89 15.35
C SER A 254 28.11 -12.25 14.56
N SER A 255 27.79 -11.69 13.39
CA SER A 255 28.69 -10.96 12.51
C SER A 255 28.25 -9.50 12.48
N LYS A 256 29.15 -8.54 12.74
CA LYS A 256 28.85 -7.10 12.55
C LYS A 256 28.28 -6.89 11.14
N VAL A 257 27.00 -6.50 11.07
CA VAL A 257 26.37 -6.13 9.79
C VAL A 257 27.07 -4.87 9.29
N SER A 258 27.78 -4.97 8.18
CA SER A 258 28.42 -3.82 7.55
C SER A 258 27.37 -2.78 7.14
N SER A 259 27.72 -1.49 7.17
CA SER A 259 26.85 -0.40 6.72
C SER A 259 26.31 -0.61 5.29
N SER A 260 27.11 -1.25 4.43
CA SER A 260 26.72 -1.67 3.07
C SER A 260 25.59 -2.70 3.08
N THR A 261 25.66 -3.69 3.98
CA THR A 261 24.63 -4.72 4.14
C THR A 261 23.33 -4.14 4.69
N SER A 262 23.42 -3.23 5.68
CA SER A 262 22.24 -2.54 6.21
C SER A 262 21.53 -1.72 5.12
N LYS A 263 22.28 -1.02 4.25
CA LYS A 263 21.68 -0.26 3.16
C LYS A 263 21.02 -1.16 2.11
N LYS A 264 21.65 -2.30 1.76
CA LYS A 264 21.03 -3.30 0.88
C LYS A 264 19.78 -3.91 1.50
N MET A 265 19.77 -4.15 2.82
CA MET A 265 18.61 -4.64 3.55
C MET A 265 17.46 -3.65 3.48
N GLU A 266 17.71 -2.35 3.70
CA GLU A 266 16.70 -1.30 3.54
C GLU A 266 16.14 -1.25 2.11
N LEU A 267 17.00 -1.30 1.09
CA LEU A 267 16.57 -1.31 -0.31
C LEU A 267 15.72 -2.55 -0.65
N LEU A 268 16.14 -3.73 -0.19
CA LEU A 268 15.42 -4.98 -0.42
C LEU A 268 14.08 -5.00 0.32
N PHE A 269 14.04 -4.49 1.55
CA PHE A 269 12.83 -4.31 2.32
C PHE A 269 11.85 -3.41 1.54
N CYS A 270 12.27 -2.21 1.12
CA CYS A 270 11.40 -1.32 0.34
C CYS A 270 10.90 -1.98 -0.94
N TYR A 271 11.76 -2.75 -1.63
CA TYR A 271 11.35 -3.49 -2.82
C TYR A 271 10.22 -4.49 -2.52
N ILE A 272 10.33 -5.27 -1.45
CA ILE A 272 9.32 -6.25 -1.04
C ILE A 272 7.97 -5.55 -0.78
N LEU A 273 8.00 -4.44 -0.04
CA LEU A 273 6.80 -3.68 0.29
C LEU A 273 6.18 -3.00 -0.94
N GLU A 274 6.99 -2.40 -1.80
CA GLU A 274 6.53 -1.76 -3.04
C GLU A 274 5.98 -2.78 -4.05
N LEU A 275 6.47 -4.02 -4.03
CA LEU A 275 5.86 -5.13 -4.77
C LEU A 275 4.50 -5.52 -4.21
N ALA A 276 4.36 -5.58 -2.88
CA ALA A 276 3.15 -6.05 -2.21
C ALA A 276 2.00 -5.02 -2.32
N GLN A 277 2.31 -3.74 -2.17
CA GLN A 277 1.33 -2.67 -2.04
C GLN A 277 0.30 -2.54 -3.19
N PRO A 278 0.62 -2.82 -4.47
CA PRO A 278 -0.37 -2.92 -5.55
C PRO A 278 -1.48 -3.96 -5.35
N HIS A 279 -1.29 -4.96 -4.49
CA HIS A 279 -2.22 -6.07 -4.29
C HIS A 279 -3.00 -5.92 -2.96
N THR A 280 -4.33 -5.90 -3.06
CA THR A 280 -5.24 -5.76 -1.90
C THR A 280 -5.15 -6.91 -0.91
N ASN A 281 -4.68 -8.09 -1.35
CA ASN A 281 -4.50 -9.27 -0.48
C ASN A 281 -3.59 -9.01 0.72
N TYR A 282 -2.66 -8.06 0.62
CA TYR A 282 -1.76 -7.69 1.71
C TYR A 282 -2.39 -6.76 2.73
N LEU A 283 -3.51 -6.09 2.41
CA LEU A 283 -4.25 -5.24 3.34
C LEU A 283 -4.89 -6.03 4.51
N LYS A 284 -4.89 -7.37 4.44
CA LYS A 284 -5.31 -8.23 5.54
C LYS A 284 -4.29 -8.25 6.69
N TYR A 285 -3.04 -7.90 6.43
CA TYR A 285 -2.00 -7.79 7.44
C TYR A 285 -1.96 -6.38 8.04
N LEU A 286 -1.53 -6.27 9.28
CA LEU A 286 -1.20 -4.97 9.87
C LEU A 286 0.11 -4.44 9.27
N PRO A 287 0.29 -3.11 9.20
CA PRO A 287 1.55 -2.47 8.85
C PRO A 287 2.78 -3.10 9.50
N SER A 288 2.76 -3.28 10.82
CA SER A 288 3.87 -3.90 11.55
C SER A 288 4.12 -5.36 11.16
N HIS A 289 3.08 -6.11 10.84
CA HIS A 289 3.19 -7.53 10.51
C HIS A 289 3.82 -7.74 9.13
N ILE A 290 3.38 -6.99 8.12
CA ILE A 290 4.00 -7.06 6.79
C ILE A 290 5.42 -6.48 6.80
N ASP A 291 5.68 -5.45 7.59
CA ASP A 291 7.03 -4.91 7.79
C ASP A 291 7.96 -5.97 8.42
N ALA A 292 7.50 -6.70 9.44
CA ALA A 292 8.28 -7.77 10.07
C ALA A 292 8.51 -8.96 9.11
N ALA A 293 7.50 -9.36 8.34
CA ALA A 293 7.63 -10.41 7.33
C ALA A 293 8.57 -10.00 6.18
N ALA A 294 8.54 -8.73 5.76
CA ALA A 294 9.47 -8.18 4.77
C ALA A 294 10.90 -8.15 5.31
N LEU A 295 11.10 -7.79 6.58
CA LEU A 295 12.42 -7.87 7.23
C LEU A 295 12.93 -9.32 7.24
N TRP A 296 12.09 -10.26 7.65
CA TRP A 296 12.42 -11.68 7.71
C TRP A 296 12.94 -12.16 6.35
N LEU A 297 12.17 -11.88 5.29
CA LEU A 297 12.52 -12.29 3.93
C LEU A 297 13.79 -11.58 3.44
N ALA A 298 13.94 -10.28 3.71
CA ALA A 298 15.13 -9.53 3.33
C ALA A 298 16.40 -10.06 4.01
N ARG A 299 16.34 -10.41 5.30
CA ARG A 299 17.44 -11.04 6.04
C ARG A 299 17.81 -12.38 5.40
N LYS A 300 16.82 -13.24 5.15
CA LYS A 300 17.04 -14.55 4.55
C LYS A 300 17.69 -14.46 3.18
N VAL A 301 17.22 -13.56 2.32
CA VAL A 301 17.77 -13.35 0.97
C VAL A 301 19.21 -12.83 1.02
N LEU A 302 19.53 -11.91 1.93
CA LEU A 302 20.85 -11.27 1.96
C LEU A 302 21.92 -12.06 2.70
N THR A 303 21.54 -12.78 3.74
CA THR A 303 22.49 -13.40 4.68
C THR A 303 22.37 -14.93 4.72
N GLY A 304 21.30 -15.49 4.17
CA GLY A 304 20.96 -16.91 4.33
C GLY A 304 20.43 -17.26 5.72
N ASP A 305 20.41 -16.30 6.66
CA ASP A 305 19.97 -16.48 8.03
C ASP A 305 18.44 -16.57 8.12
N SER A 306 17.97 -17.63 8.78
CA SER A 306 16.55 -17.86 9.10
C SER A 306 16.27 -17.70 10.59
N ASP A 307 17.27 -17.43 11.42
CA ASP A 307 17.09 -17.36 12.86
C ASP A 307 16.31 -16.09 13.23
N TRP A 308 15.10 -16.27 13.75
CA TRP A 308 14.27 -15.20 14.28
C TRP A 308 14.48 -15.10 15.80
N HIS A 309 15.60 -14.49 16.17
CA HIS A 309 16.07 -14.43 17.55
C HIS A 309 15.27 -13.47 18.45
N GLN A 310 15.42 -13.61 19.77
CA GLN A 310 14.64 -12.90 20.80
C GLN A 310 14.61 -11.36 20.66
N VAL A 311 15.71 -10.72 20.20
CA VAL A 311 15.70 -9.27 19.92
C VAL A 311 14.65 -8.92 18.88
N LEU A 312 14.56 -9.68 17.78
CA LEU A 312 13.56 -9.43 16.74
C LEU A 312 12.16 -9.67 17.28
N THR A 313 11.93 -10.76 18.03
CA THR A 313 10.65 -11.01 18.69
C THR A 313 10.23 -9.86 19.60
N LYS A 314 11.15 -9.32 20.43
CA LYS A 314 10.87 -8.18 21.32
C LYS A 314 10.42 -6.93 20.56
N TYR A 315 11.18 -6.50 19.55
CA TYR A 315 10.93 -5.21 18.89
C TYR A 315 9.88 -5.30 17.77
N THR A 316 9.71 -6.46 17.15
CA THR A 316 8.65 -6.70 16.15
C THR A 316 7.35 -7.18 16.77
N GLN A 317 7.39 -7.72 17.99
CA GLN A 317 6.23 -8.32 18.68
C GLN A 317 5.60 -9.50 17.93
N TYR A 318 6.40 -10.16 17.08
CA TYR A 318 5.99 -11.36 16.34
C TYR A 318 7.05 -12.46 16.47
N ASP A 319 6.60 -13.70 16.54
CA ASP A 319 7.46 -14.88 16.40
C ASP A 319 7.56 -15.36 14.95
N ASP A 320 8.40 -16.36 14.70
CA ASP A 320 8.63 -16.92 13.37
C ASP A 320 7.37 -17.55 12.75
N GLU A 321 6.60 -18.28 13.56
CA GLU A 321 5.42 -19.01 13.12
C GLU A 321 4.31 -18.07 12.66
N GLN A 322 4.12 -16.97 13.39
CA GLN A 322 3.16 -15.91 13.07
C GLN A 322 3.49 -15.23 11.74
N LEU A 323 4.77 -15.02 11.43
CA LEU A 323 5.21 -14.30 10.23
C LEU A 323 5.23 -15.18 8.97
N MET A 324 5.46 -16.49 9.14
CA MET A 324 5.73 -17.40 8.03
C MET A 324 4.67 -17.38 6.90
N PRO A 325 3.35 -17.33 7.17
CA PRO A 325 2.36 -17.23 6.10
C PRO A 325 2.56 -15.99 5.21
N CYS A 326 2.81 -14.83 5.81
CA CYS A 326 3.05 -13.58 5.08
C CYS A 326 4.39 -13.64 4.32
N VAL A 327 5.44 -14.19 4.95
CA VAL A 327 6.76 -14.40 4.34
C VAL A 327 6.64 -15.23 3.06
N ARG A 328 5.89 -16.34 3.08
CA ARG A 328 5.71 -17.21 1.91
C ARG A 328 4.97 -16.51 0.78
N GLU A 329 3.93 -15.73 1.10
CA GLU A 329 3.21 -14.92 0.12
C GLU A 329 4.14 -13.88 -0.54
N LEU A 330 4.95 -13.16 0.25
CA LEU A 330 5.92 -12.18 -0.23
C LEU A 330 7.03 -12.84 -1.07
N ALA A 331 7.56 -13.99 -0.65
CA ALA A 331 8.57 -14.74 -1.39
C ALA A 331 8.04 -15.18 -2.76
N GLN A 332 6.81 -15.70 -2.81
CA GLN A 332 6.16 -16.08 -4.06
C GLN A 332 5.95 -14.88 -4.98
N LEU A 333 5.57 -13.72 -4.41
CA LEU A 333 5.43 -12.48 -5.17
C LEU A 333 6.76 -12.03 -5.78
N MET A 334 7.85 -12.05 -5.00
CA MET A 334 9.19 -11.72 -5.49
C MET A 334 9.65 -12.66 -6.62
N ARG A 335 9.42 -13.97 -6.52
CA ARG A 335 9.79 -14.95 -7.57
C ARG A 335 9.11 -14.63 -8.91
N ASN A 336 7.86 -14.18 -8.85
CA ASN A 336 7.05 -13.89 -10.03
C ASN A 336 7.27 -12.46 -10.59
N ALA A 337 7.98 -11.60 -9.86
CA ALA A 337 8.08 -10.17 -10.18
C ALA A 337 8.70 -9.88 -11.56
N SER A 338 9.65 -10.70 -12.02
CA SER A 338 10.33 -10.51 -13.31
C SER A 338 9.42 -10.76 -14.52
N THR A 339 8.39 -11.60 -14.36
CA THR A 339 7.45 -12.01 -15.41
C THR A 339 6.06 -11.40 -15.27
N ALA A 340 5.77 -10.72 -14.15
CA ALA A 340 4.50 -10.03 -13.90
C ALA A 340 4.16 -8.96 -14.97
N GLU A 341 2.88 -8.66 -15.16
CA GLU A 341 2.45 -7.61 -16.10
C GLU A 341 2.86 -6.22 -15.60
N GLN A 342 2.63 -5.94 -14.32
CA GLN A 342 3.05 -4.72 -13.63
C GLN A 342 4.48 -4.89 -13.10
N LYS A 343 5.40 -4.02 -13.51
CA LYS A 343 6.84 -4.17 -13.27
C LYS A 343 7.52 -2.91 -12.73
N ALA A 344 6.81 -1.85 -12.35
CA ALA A 344 7.44 -0.59 -11.93
C ALA A 344 8.39 -0.79 -10.75
N ALA A 345 7.95 -1.47 -9.68
CA ALA A 345 8.81 -1.83 -8.55
C ALA A 345 10.02 -2.68 -8.98
N TYR A 346 9.78 -3.76 -9.75
CA TYR A 346 10.85 -4.62 -10.26
C TYR A 346 11.89 -3.84 -11.08
N ARG A 347 11.46 -2.97 -11.99
CA ARG A 347 12.32 -2.12 -12.82
C ARG A 347 13.13 -1.13 -11.97
N LYS A 348 12.47 -0.45 -11.02
CA LYS A 348 13.10 0.52 -10.09
C LYS A 348 14.24 -0.15 -9.33
N TYR A 349 13.96 -1.26 -8.67
CA TYR A 349 14.91 -1.97 -7.80
C TYR A 349 15.88 -2.90 -8.55
N SER A 350 15.69 -3.12 -9.86
CA SER A 350 16.68 -3.78 -10.72
C SER A 350 17.81 -2.86 -11.17
N SER A 351 17.69 -1.55 -10.95
CA SER A 351 18.71 -0.59 -11.38
C SER A 351 19.85 -0.46 -10.37
N ALA A 352 21.04 -0.11 -10.85
CA ALA A 352 22.23 0.07 -10.00
C ALA A 352 22.03 1.09 -8.88
N ARG A 353 21.20 2.13 -9.09
CA ARG A 353 20.84 3.13 -8.06
C ARG A 353 20.21 2.50 -6.82
N PHE A 354 19.49 1.40 -7.00
CA PHE A 354 18.80 0.67 -5.94
C PHE A 354 19.49 -0.66 -5.61
N GLY A 355 20.80 -0.75 -5.89
CA GLY A 355 21.63 -1.89 -5.51
C GLY A 355 21.29 -3.20 -6.22
N GLU A 356 20.48 -3.14 -7.29
CA GLU A 356 19.98 -4.29 -8.06
C GLU A 356 19.31 -5.37 -7.20
N VAL A 357 18.74 -4.98 -6.05
CA VAL A 357 18.19 -5.91 -5.05
C VAL A 357 17.02 -6.75 -5.59
N ALA A 358 16.31 -6.27 -6.62
CA ALA A 358 15.25 -7.04 -7.27
C ALA A 358 15.75 -8.26 -8.05
N ARG A 359 17.06 -8.31 -8.36
CA ARG A 359 17.69 -9.44 -9.07
C ARG A 359 18.27 -10.50 -8.14
N LEU A 360 18.20 -10.29 -6.83
CA LEU A 360 18.68 -11.28 -5.87
C LEU A 360 17.79 -12.54 -5.92
N PRO A 361 18.40 -13.73 -5.84
CA PRO A 361 17.64 -14.97 -5.87
C PRO A 361 16.78 -15.11 -4.62
N VAL A 362 15.52 -15.49 -4.79
CA VAL A 362 14.64 -15.83 -3.67
C VAL A 362 14.93 -17.28 -3.26
N PRO A 363 15.19 -17.56 -1.97
CA PRO A 363 15.43 -18.93 -1.48
C PRO A 363 14.29 -19.88 -1.89
N SER A 364 14.62 -21.10 -2.31
CA SER A 364 13.65 -22.09 -2.78
C SER A 364 12.89 -22.80 -1.65
N ASN A 365 13.42 -22.76 -0.43
CA ASN A 365 12.90 -23.46 0.74
C ASN A 365 11.88 -22.63 1.56
N LEU A 366 11.16 -21.71 0.89
CA LEU A 366 10.12 -20.84 1.48
C LEU A 366 8.77 -21.06 0.82
#